data_AF-A0A9W9ICH3-F1
#
_entry.id   AF-A0A9W9ICH3-F1
#
_cell.length_a   1.000
_cell.length_b   1.000
_cell.length_c   1.000
_cell.angle_alpha   90.00
_cell.angle_beta   90.00
_cell.angle_gamma   90.00
#
_symmetry.space_group_name_H-M   'P 1'
#
loop_
_entity.id
_entity.type
_entity.pdbx_description
1 polymer ?
#
loop_
_entity_poly.entity_id
_entity_poly.type
_entity_poly.pdbx_seq_one_letter_code
_entity_poly.pdbx_strand_id
1 'polypeptide(L)'
;MPKVKSKKRNSATSDAAAKAQAAHSIFKMNTDIGQHVLKNPGIAEQIVLKADLKQSDVVLEIGPGTGNLTAKILDQAKKVIAVELDPRMAAEVTKRFQGTPAQKRLDVILGDVMKTELSYFDVCISNTPYQISSPLTFKLLATLPAPRVCILMFQREFALRLFAKPGDKLYSRLSVNAQMWAKIDHIMKVGKNNFKPPPLVESSVIRMVPKVPRPQINYEEWDGLLRIAFVRKNKTLRASFIGTPSIMNILESNYRTWCAQNDIPVEDGPVEDAGGDAMDMGQEEAAEEPDETMDMDDDDVPDFFKEETNARLQQALKNQPARKKRGKVAELVREKVRQVLEDETGLAEKRARMCDENEFLKLLWAFNQKGIHFN
;
A
#
# COMPACT_ATOMS: atom_id res chain seq x y z
N MET A 1 68.46 0.46 -43.72
CA MET A 1 67.05 0.42 -44.20
C MET A 1 66.92 -0.74 -45.18
N PRO A 2 66.09 -1.75 -44.87
CA PRO A 2 64.77 -1.88 -45.51
C PRO A 2 63.63 -2.32 -44.56
N LYS A 3 62.38 -2.11 -45.00
CA LYS A 3 61.12 -2.39 -44.27
C LYS A 3 60.73 -3.87 -44.35
N VAL A 4 60.22 -4.45 -43.25
CA VAL A 4 59.42 -5.69 -43.26
C VAL A 4 58.01 -5.39 -42.76
N LYS A 5 57.01 -5.65 -43.62
CA LYS A 5 55.58 -5.51 -43.35
C LYS A 5 55.09 -6.74 -42.55
N SER A 6 54.40 -6.55 -41.42
CA SER A 6 53.64 -7.63 -40.78
C SER A 6 52.18 -7.63 -41.27
N LYS A 7 51.70 -8.81 -41.66
CA LYS A 7 50.35 -9.10 -42.18
C LYS A 7 49.32 -9.08 -41.04
N LYS A 8 48.17 -8.42 -41.27
CA LYS A 8 46.94 -8.57 -40.49
C LYS A 8 46.46 -10.03 -40.53
N ARG A 9 46.15 -10.62 -39.37
CA ARG A 9 45.32 -11.83 -39.23
C ARG A 9 43.90 -11.40 -38.87
N ASN A 10 42.93 -11.87 -39.67
CA ASN A 10 41.50 -11.57 -39.60
C ASN A 10 40.86 -12.00 -38.26
N SER A 11 40.11 -11.08 -37.65
CA SER A 11 39.28 -11.27 -36.45
C SER A 11 37.83 -11.60 -36.83
N ALA A 12 37.59 -12.71 -37.53
CA ALA A 12 36.25 -13.12 -37.94
C ALA A 12 35.43 -13.77 -36.80
N THR A 13 36.07 -14.12 -35.68
CA THR A 13 35.42 -14.80 -34.53
C THR A 13 34.91 -13.85 -33.44
N SER A 14 35.34 -12.58 -33.43
CA SER A 14 34.86 -11.59 -32.44
C SER A 14 33.50 -10.98 -32.80
N ASP A 15 33.15 -10.95 -34.09
CA ASP A 15 31.89 -10.33 -34.56
C ASP A 15 30.66 -11.21 -34.29
N ALA A 16 30.80 -12.54 -34.21
CA ALA A 16 29.68 -13.43 -33.94
C ALA A 16 29.24 -13.38 -32.46
N ALA A 17 30.21 -13.31 -31.53
CA ALA A 17 29.93 -13.14 -30.11
C ALA A 17 29.41 -11.72 -29.79
N ALA A 18 29.94 -10.69 -30.46
CA ALA A 18 29.44 -9.32 -30.35
C ALA A 18 28.02 -9.16 -30.94
N LYS A 19 27.70 -9.83 -32.06
CA LYS A 19 26.34 -9.85 -32.62
C LYS A 19 25.33 -10.59 -31.73
N ALA A 20 25.74 -11.68 -31.06
CA ALA A 20 24.89 -12.37 -30.09
C ALA A 20 24.63 -11.52 -28.83
N GLN A 21 25.62 -10.75 -28.36
CA GLN A 21 25.43 -9.78 -27.27
C GLN A 21 24.59 -8.56 -27.70
N ALA A 22 24.71 -8.11 -28.95
CA ALA A 22 23.91 -7.00 -29.49
C ALA A 22 22.42 -7.38 -29.67
N ALA A 23 22.11 -8.65 -29.94
CA ALA A 23 20.73 -9.13 -30.04
C ALA A 23 19.96 -9.05 -28.69
N HIS A 24 20.67 -9.10 -27.56
CA HIS A 24 20.09 -8.88 -26.23
C HIS A 24 20.05 -7.39 -25.80
N SER A 25 20.49 -6.47 -26.65
CA SER A 25 20.50 -5.02 -26.38
C SER A 25 19.35 -4.26 -27.08
N ILE A 26 18.38 -4.97 -27.65
CA ILE A 26 17.32 -4.36 -28.48
C ILE A 26 16.20 -3.72 -27.63
N PHE A 27 16.09 -4.06 -26.34
CA PHE A 27 15.10 -3.46 -25.46
C PHE A 27 15.72 -2.44 -24.51
N LYS A 28 15.53 -1.16 -24.82
CA LYS A 28 15.73 -0.09 -23.84
C LYS A 28 14.63 -0.21 -22.80
N MET A 29 15.00 -0.68 -21.61
CA MET A 29 14.11 -0.72 -20.45
C MET A 29 13.59 0.69 -20.17
N ASN A 30 12.28 0.79 -19.95
CA ASN A 30 11.68 2.07 -19.63
C ASN A 30 11.73 2.28 -18.11
N THR A 31 12.75 3.03 -17.67
CA THR A 31 12.95 3.36 -16.25
C THR A 31 11.83 4.25 -15.70
N ASP A 32 11.13 5.00 -16.55
CA ASP A 32 10.10 5.95 -16.12
C ASP A 32 8.85 5.23 -15.61
N ILE A 33 8.61 4.01 -16.10
CA ILE A 33 7.57 3.08 -15.61
C ILE A 33 8.13 2.04 -14.63
N GLY A 34 9.34 2.27 -14.10
CA GLY A 34 9.95 1.42 -13.07
C GLY A 34 10.45 0.05 -13.55
N GLN A 35 10.72 -0.15 -14.85
CA GLN A 35 11.22 -1.43 -15.35
C GLN A 35 12.68 -1.68 -14.93
N HIS A 36 12.85 -2.52 -13.91
CA HIS A 36 14.15 -3.02 -13.43
C HIS A 36 14.17 -4.55 -13.47
N VAL A 37 14.89 -5.13 -14.43
CA VAL A 37 14.94 -6.58 -14.59
C VAL A 37 15.91 -7.19 -13.58
N LEU A 38 15.42 -8.15 -12.79
CA LEU A 38 16.24 -8.96 -11.91
C LEU A 38 17.16 -9.88 -12.75
N LYS A 39 18.47 -9.64 -12.70
CA LYS A 39 19.47 -10.40 -13.45
C LYS A 39 20.17 -11.50 -12.65
N ASN A 40 20.12 -11.44 -11.31
CA ASN A 40 20.83 -12.41 -10.47
C ASN A 40 20.00 -13.70 -10.32
N PRO A 41 20.44 -14.84 -10.89
CA PRO A 41 19.70 -16.09 -10.81
C PRO A 41 19.60 -16.63 -9.38
N GLY A 42 20.60 -16.38 -8.53
CA GLY A 42 20.58 -16.82 -7.14
C GLY A 42 19.48 -16.14 -6.32
N ILE A 43 19.18 -14.87 -6.59
CA ILE A 43 18.05 -14.17 -5.94
C ILE A 43 16.71 -14.76 -6.40
N ALA A 44 16.55 -15.04 -7.71
CA ALA A 44 15.35 -15.66 -8.23
C ALA A 44 15.12 -17.06 -7.63
N GLU A 45 16.18 -17.87 -7.50
CA GLU A 45 16.13 -19.18 -6.85
C GLU A 45 15.73 -19.06 -5.37
N GLN A 46 16.29 -18.10 -4.63
CA GLN A 46 15.90 -17.86 -3.24
C GLN A 46 14.45 -17.41 -3.12
N ILE A 47 13.94 -16.55 -4.01
CA ILE A 47 12.54 -16.13 -4.03
C ILE A 47 11.62 -17.35 -4.19
N VAL A 48 11.89 -18.20 -5.18
CA VAL A 48 11.08 -19.40 -5.46
C VAL A 48 11.18 -20.40 -4.31
N LEU A 49 12.38 -20.64 -3.77
CA LEU A 49 12.59 -21.51 -2.61
C LEU A 49 11.79 -21.02 -1.39
N LYS A 50 11.75 -19.70 -1.16
CA LYS A 50 11.00 -19.09 -0.06
C LYS A 50 9.50 -18.96 -0.36
N ALA A 51 9.06 -19.15 -1.60
CA ALA A 51 7.64 -19.23 -1.91
C ALA A 51 7.04 -20.58 -1.48
N ASP A 52 7.87 -21.61 -1.26
CA ASP A 52 7.45 -22.96 -0.87
C ASP A 52 6.33 -23.47 -1.79
N LEU A 53 6.64 -23.50 -3.10
CA LEU A 53 5.71 -23.87 -4.16
C LEU A 53 5.43 -25.37 -4.14
N LYS A 54 4.16 -25.73 -4.35
CA LYS A 54 3.73 -27.12 -4.55
C LYS A 54 3.53 -27.38 -6.04
N GLN A 55 3.69 -28.64 -6.44
CA GLN A 55 3.44 -29.06 -7.82
C GLN A 55 1.98 -28.87 -8.28
N SER A 56 1.05 -28.70 -7.35
CA SER A 56 -0.36 -28.39 -7.62
C SER A 56 -0.63 -26.90 -7.81
N ASP A 57 0.27 -26.02 -7.38
CA ASP A 57 0.01 -24.59 -7.24
C ASP A 57 -0.11 -23.90 -8.61
N VAL A 58 -1.10 -23.03 -8.71
CA VAL A 58 -1.19 -22.01 -9.75
C VAL A 58 -0.53 -20.73 -9.22
N VAL A 59 0.48 -20.23 -9.93
CA VAL A 59 1.24 -19.05 -9.51
C VAL A 59 0.86 -17.85 -10.37
N LEU A 60 0.48 -16.76 -9.72
CA LEU A 60 0.38 -15.45 -10.36
C LEU A 60 1.76 -14.77 -10.32
N GLU A 61 2.33 -14.48 -11.48
CA GLU A 61 3.52 -13.64 -11.62
C GLU A 61 3.13 -12.26 -12.15
N ILE A 62 3.47 -11.21 -11.41
CA ILE A 62 3.20 -9.83 -11.85
C ILE A 62 4.51 -9.19 -12.27
N GLY A 63 4.60 -8.77 -13.52
CA GLY A 63 5.83 -8.22 -14.12
C GLY A 63 6.90 -9.31 -14.37
N PRO A 64 6.64 -10.28 -15.27
CA PRO A 64 7.61 -11.34 -15.58
C PRO A 64 8.90 -10.81 -16.23
N GLY A 65 8.87 -9.62 -16.83
CA GLY A 65 10.02 -9.04 -17.54
C GLY A 65 10.55 -9.99 -18.63
N THR A 66 11.84 -10.33 -18.56
CA THR A 66 12.46 -11.26 -19.53
C THR A 66 12.19 -12.74 -19.23
N GLY A 67 11.46 -13.07 -18.17
CA GLY A 67 11.08 -14.45 -17.82
C GLY A 67 12.10 -15.24 -17.00
N ASN A 68 13.07 -14.56 -16.37
CA ASN A 68 14.07 -15.21 -15.52
C ASN A 68 13.44 -15.88 -14.31
N LEU A 69 12.49 -15.19 -13.67
CA LEU A 69 11.77 -15.71 -12.51
C LEU A 69 10.70 -16.72 -12.95
N THR A 70 9.94 -16.41 -14.02
CA THR A 70 9.00 -17.31 -14.69
C THR A 70 9.57 -18.71 -14.93
N ALA A 71 10.81 -18.81 -15.44
CA ALA A 71 11.46 -20.09 -15.69
C ALA A 71 11.59 -20.93 -14.41
N LYS A 72 12.07 -20.30 -13.31
CA LYS A 72 12.26 -20.96 -12.02
C LYS A 72 10.94 -21.34 -11.36
N ILE A 73 9.89 -20.55 -11.56
CA ILE A 73 8.53 -20.88 -11.09
C ILE A 73 7.97 -22.08 -11.85
N LEU A 74 8.09 -22.09 -13.18
CA LEU A 74 7.63 -23.19 -14.03
C LEU A 74 8.32 -24.52 -13.74
N ASP A 75 9.54 -24.51 -13.18
CA ASP A 75 10.22 -25.74 -12.76
C ASP A 75 9.51 -26.44 -11.57
N GLN A 76 8.71 -25.71 -10.78
CA GLN A 76 8.13 -26.21 -9.53
C GLN A 76 6.59 -26.17 -9.48
N ALA A 77 5.95 -25.25 -10.22
CA ALA A 77 4.50 -25.02 -10.17
C ALA A 77 3.73 -25.75 -11.28
N LYS A 78 2.42 -25.92 -11.07
CA LYS A 78 1.50 -26.50 -12.08
C LYS A 78 1.30 -25.58 -13.27
N LYS A 79 1.06 -24.31 -13.01
CA LYS A 79 0.75 -23.27 -14.00
C LYS A 79 1.27 -21.93 -13.51
N VAL A 80 1.72 -21.08 -14.44
CA VAL A 80 2.03 -19.67 -14.19
C VAL A 80 1.10 -18.81 -15.03
N ILE A 81 0.47 -17.85 -14.36
CA ILE A 81 -0.30 -16.77 -14.98
C ILE A 81 0.55 -15.52 -14.82
N ALA A 82 1.12 -15.02 -15.92
CA ALA A 82 1.99 -13.87 -15.94
C ALA A 82 1.24 -12.65 -16.46
N VAL A 83 1.10 -11.61 -15.63
CA VAL A 83 0.48 -10.33 -16.04
C VAL A 83 1.59 -9.33 -16.32
N GLU A 84 1.62 -8.81 -17.54
CA GLU A 84 2.62 -7.85 -18.00
C GLU A 84 1.95 -6.64 -18.64
N LEU A 85 2.43 -5.45 -18.28
CA LEU A 85 1.93 -4.18 -18.82
C LEU A 85 2.57 -3.86 -20.17
N ASP A 86 3.86 -4.16 -20.35
CA ASP A 86 4.59 -3.84 -21.57
C ASP A 86 4.40 -4.94 -22.64
N PRO A 87 3.73 -4.64 -23.77
CA PRO A 87 3.52 -5.61 -24.85
C PRO A 87 4.82 -6.22 -25.38
N ARG A 88 5.93 -5.48 -25.33
CA ARG A 88 7.24 -5.95 -25.80
C ARG A 88 7.82 -7.04 -24.89
N MET A 89 7.68 -6.85 -23.57
CA MET A 89 8.11 -7.85 -22.58
C MET A 89 7.21 -9.08 -22.60
N ALA A 90 5.90 -8.90 -22.75
CA ALA A 90 4.96 -9.99 -22.94
C ALA A 90 5.32 -10.85 -24.17
N ALA A 91 5.67 -10.23 -25.29
CA ALA A 91 6.14 -10.93 -26.48
C ALA A 91 7.48 -11.65 -26.27
N GLU A 92 8.43 -11.02 -25.57
CA GLU A 92 9.73 -11.62 -25.25
C GLU A 92 9.57 -12.87 -24.38
N VAL A 93 8.76 -12.78 -23.32
CA VAL A 93 8.49 -13.93 -22.44
C VAL A 93 7.78 -15.05 -23.18
N THR A 94 6.78 -14.71 -24.00
CA THR A 94 6.04 -15.70 -24.82
C THR A 94 6.99 -16.43 -25.77
N LYS A 95 7.85 -15.68 -26.48
CA LYS A 95 8.85 -16.24 -27.40
C LYS A 95 9.86 -17.13 -26.68
N ARG A 96 10.28 -16.76 -25.47
CA ARG A 96 11.25 -17.53 -24.67
C ARG A 96 10.75 -18.94 -24.34
N PHE A 97 9.46 -19.10 -24.08
CA PHE A 97 8.86 -20.39 -23.75
C PHE A 97 8.22 -21.10 -24.93
N GLN A 98 8.12 -20.46 -26.10
CA GLN A 98 7.56 -21.05 -27.31
C GLN A 98 8.34 -22.30 -27.74
N GLY A 99 7.62 -23.40 -28.01
CA GLY A 99 8.19 -24.69 -28.38
C GLY A 99 8.74 -25.50 -27.20
N THR A 100 8.74 -24.96 -25.98
CA THR A 100 9.17 -25.69 -24.77
C THR A 100 8.02 -26.48 -24.15
N PRO A 101 8.29 -27.55 -23.37
CA PRO A 101 7.25 -28.24 -22.59
C PRO A 101 6.49 -27.31 -21.62
N ALA A 102 7.15 -26.23 -21.17
CA ALA A 102 6.57 -25.27 -20.25
C ALA A 102 5.56 -24.32 -20.90
N GLN A 103 5.53 -24.21 -22.24
CA GLN A 103 4.61 -23.32 -22.96
C GLN A 103 3.14 -23.54 -22.55
N LYS A 104 2.71 -24.80 -22.41
CA LYS A 104 1.32 -25.14 -22.05
C LYS A 104 0.95 -24.77 -20.62
N ARG A 105 1.95 -24.50 -19.77
CA ARG A 105 1.79 -24.14 -18.36
C ARG A 105 1.98 -22.65 -18.11
N LEU A 106 2.31 -21.86 -19.15
CA LEU A 106 2.46 -20.42 -19.07
C LEU A 106 1.31 -19.73 -19.79
N ASP A 107 0.64 -18.83 -19.08
CA ASP A 107 -0.44 -18.00 -19.59
C ASP A 107 -0.02 -16.54 -19.42
N VAL A 108 0.13 -15.80 -20.53
CA VAL A 108 0.63 -14.42 -20.50
C VAL A 108 -0.52 -13.48 -20.82
N ILE A 109 -0.91 -12.68 -19.83
CA ILE A 109 -1.98 -11.70 -19.92
C ILE A 109 -1.34 -10.33 -20.10
N LEU A 110 -1.64 -9.69 -21.23
CA LEU A 110 -1.26 -8.30 -21.47
C LEU A 110 -2.28 -7.38 -20.79
N GLY A 111 -1.84 -6.59 -19.81
CA GLY A 111 -2.72 -5.64 -19.14
C GLY A 111 -2.13 -5.01 -17.88
N ASP A 112 -2.81 -3.97 -17.42
CA ASP A 112 -2.56 -3.37 -16.12
C ASP A 112 -3.13 -4.28 -15.03
N VAL A 113 -2.25 -4.85 -14.22
CA VAL A 113 -2.63 -5.74 -13.11
C VAL A 113 -3.64 -5.11 -12.16
N MET A 114 -3.69 -3.78 -12.04
CA MET A 114 -4.66 -3.11 -11.18
C MET A 114 -6.08 -3.18 -11.74
N LYS A 115 -6.23 -3.20 -13.07
CA LYS A 115 -7.52 -3.22 -13.78
C LYS A 115 -7.93 -4.61 -14.26
N THR A 116 -6.96 -5.50 -14.46
CA THR A 116 -7.21 -6.88 -14.91
C THR A 116 -7.93 -7.69 -13.83
N GLU A 117 -8.93 -8.45 -14.26
CA GLU A 117 -9.55 -9.50 -13.43
C GLU A 117 -8.60 -10.69 -13.31
N LEU A 118 -8.21 -10.99 -12.07
CA LEU A 118 -7.27 -12.07 -11.79
C LEU A 118 -8.03 -13.39 -11.68
N SER A 119 -7.64 -14.37 -12.48
CA SER A 119 -8.08 -15.76 -12.28
C SER A 119 -7.57 -16.29 -10.93
N TYR A 120 -8.13 -17.41 -10.46
CA TYR A 120 -7.66 -18.05 -9.23
C TYR A 120 -6.17 -18.40 -9.27
N PHE A 121 -5.47 -18.14 -8.17
CA PHE A 121 -4.08 -18.53 -7.94
C PHE A 121 -3.85 -18.89 -6.47
N ASP A 122 -2.92 -19.80 -6.22
CA ASP A 122 -2.52 -20.24 -4.88
C ASP A 122 -1.43 -19.31 -4.31
N VAL A 123 -0.50 -18.89 -5.16
CA VAL A 123 0.69 -18.13 -4.77
C VAL A 123 0.87 -16.95 -5.70
N CYS A 124 1.20 -15.78 -5.15
CA CYS A 124 1.63 -14.64 -5.95
C CYS A 124 3.14 -14.42 -5.77
N ILE A 125 3.87 -14.24 -6.87
CA ILE A 125 5.27 -13.84 -6.85
C ILE A 125 5.41 -12.59 -7.72
N SER A 126 6.03 -11.53 -7.21
CA SER A 126 6.21 -10.33 -8.02
C SER A 126 7.48 -9.55 -7.71
N ASN A 127 8.10 -9.07 -8.80
CA ASN A 127 9.04 -7.95 -8.79
C ASN A 127 8.29 -6.68 -9.20
N THR A 128 7.52 -6.14 -8.26
CA THR A 128 6.54 -5.10 -8.53
C THR A 128 7.19 -3.77 -8.90
N PRO A 129 6.72 -3.07 -9.94
CA PRO A 129 7.05 -1.66 -10.13
C PRO A 129 6.68 -0.86 -8.88
N TYR A 130 7.57 0.02 -8.43
CA TYR A 130 7.44 0.66 -7.13
C TYR A 130 6.21 1.57 -7.01
N GLN A 131 5.77 2.15 -8.13
CA GLN A 131 4.62 3.03 -8.26
C GLN A 131 3.29 2.36 -7.85
N ILE A 132 3.19 1.03 -7.98
CA ILE A 132 1.95 0.30 -7.68
C ILE A 132 2.03 -0.52 -6.39
N SER A 133 3.07 -0.34 -5.57
CA SER A 133 3.33 -1.20 -4.40
C SER A 133 2.19 -1.22 -3.39
N SER A 134 1.71 -0.03 -2.98
CA SER A 134 0.59 0.13 -2.03
C SER A 134 -0.73 -0.41 -2.60
N PRO A 135 -1.22 0.05 -3.78
CA PRO A 135 -2.49 -0.44 -4.31
C PRO A 135 -2.46 -1.93 -4.65
N LEU A 136 -1.33 -2.47 -5.11
CA LEU A 136 -1.20 -3.90 -5.36
C LEU A 136 -1.28 -4.73 -4.07
N THR A 137 -0.65 -4.27 -2.99
CA THR A 137 -0.72 -4.94 -1.68
C THR A 137 -2.18 -5.10 -1.25
N PHE A 138 -2.96 -4.03 -1.32
CA PHE A 138 -4.37 -4.06 -0.95
C PHE A 138 -5.25 -4.84 -1.93
N LYS A 139 -4.95 -4.81 -3.24
CA LYS A 139 -5.63 -5.66 -4.22
C LYS A 139 -5.44 -7.15 -3.91
N LEU A 140 -4.22 -7.56 -3.57
CA LEU A 140 -3.91 -8.95 -3.21
C LEU A 140 -4.60 -9.37 -1.90
N LEU A 141 -4.64 -8.49 -0.90
CA LEU A 141 -5.36 -8.73 0.37
C LEU A 141 -6.88 -8.78 0.19
N ALA A 142 -7.41 -8.03 -0.79
CA ALA A 142 -8.83 -8.03 -1.11
C ALA A 142 -9.27 -9.22 -1.98
N THR A 143 -8.33 -9.95 -2.60
CA THR A 143 -8.63 -11.05 -3.53
C THR A 143 -9.28 -12.24 -2.81
N LEU A 144 -10.35 -12.77 -3.39
CA LEU A 144 -11.08 -13.94 -2.90
C LEU A 144 -11.19 -14.99 -4.01
N PRO A 145 -10.93 -16.28 -3.73
CA PRO A 145 -10.36 -16.82 -2.50
C PRO A 145 -8.96 -16.26 -2.19
N ALA A 146 -8.63 -16.14 -0.90
CA ALA A 146 -7.36 -15.57 -0.49
C ALA A 146 -6.18 -16.47 -0.93
N PRO A 147 -5.10 -15.90 -1.49
CA PRO A 147 -3.92 -16.68 -1.81
C PRO A 147 -3.26 -17.23 -0.55
N ARG A 148 -2.62 -18.39 -0.66
CA ARG A 148 -1.88 -19.03 0.43
C ARG A 148 -0.70 -18.18 0.87
N VAL A 149 0.04 -17.61 -0.08
CA VAL A 149 1.21 -16.77 0.20
C VAL A 149 1.51 -15.85 -0.98
N CYS A 150 1.96 -14.65 -0.68
CA CYS A 150 2.48 -13.69 -1.64
C CYS A 150 3.96 -13.41 -1.32
N ILE A 151 4.87 -13.64 -2.27
CA ILE A 151 6.28 -13.24 -2.18
C ILE A 151 6.48 -12.00 -3.06
N LEU A 152 6.61 -10.85 -2.41
CA LEU A 152 6.61 -9.55 -3.08
C LEU A 152 7.95 -8.86 -2.85
N MET A 153 8.51 -8.31 -3.92
CA MET A 153 9.73 -7.51 -3.84
C MET A 153 9.40 -6.03 -3.99
N PHE A 154 9.67 -5.26 -2.94
CA PHE A 154 9.42 -3.82 -2.90
C PHE A 154 10.72 -3.03 -2.69
N GLN A 155 10.64 -1.70 -2.78
CA GLN A 155 11.68 -0.83 -2.25
C GLN A 155 11.89 -1.11 -0.77
N ARG A 156 13.14 -0.98 -0.32
CA ARG A 156 13.52 -1.25 1.07
C ARG A 156 12.68 -0.44 2.06
N GLU A 157 12.49 0.86 1.83
CA GLU A 157 11.73 1.72 2.73
C GLU A 157 10.26 1.31 2.82
N PHE A 158 9.60 1.12 1.67
CA PHE A 158 8.23 0.64 1.62
C PHE A 158 8.06 -0.72 2.32
N ALA A 159 8.97 -1.66 2.07
CA ALA A 159 8.96 -2.95 2.75
C ALA A 159 9.08 -2.78 4.27
N LEU A 160 10.00 -1.91 4.74
CA LEU A 160 10.16 -1.64 6.18
C LEU A 160 8.92 -1.03 6.81
N ARG A 161 8.18 -0.16 6.08
CA ARG A 161 6.89 0.37 6.56
C ARG A 161 5.87 -0.75 6.76
N LEU A 162 5.76 -1.71 5.85
CA LEU A 162 4.76 -2.79 5.94
C LEU A 162 4.85 -3.62 7.23
N PHE A 163 6.06 -3.94 7.69
CA PHE A 163 6.30 -4.73 8.90
C PHE A 163 6.79 -3.91 10.10
N ALA A 164 6.73 -2.57 10.02
CA ALA A 164 7.05 -1.69 11.14
C ALA A 164 6.09 -1.97 12.31
N LYS A 165 6.62 -1.98 13.54
CA LYS A 165 5.84 -2.24 14.75
C LYS A 165 5.43 -0.93 15.42
N PRO A 166 4.41 -0.95 16.30
CA PRO A 166 4.09 0.20 17.13
C PRO A 166 5.33 0.73 17.86
N GLY A 167 5.56 2.04 17.77
CA GLY A 167 6.72 2.73 18.30
C GLY A 167 7.88 2.94 17.31
N ASP A 168 7.92 2.18 16.21
CA ASP A 168 8.94 2.36 15.18
C ASP A 168 8.76 3.68 14.41
N LYS A 169 9.87 4.28 13.96
CA LYS A 169 9.84 5.52 13.17
C LYS A 169 9.01 5.38 11.88
N LEU A 170 9.08 4.21 11.25
CA LEU A 170 8.41 3.90 9.98
C LEU A 170 6.99 3.37 10.16
N TYR A 171 6.47 3.30 11.39
CA TYR A 171 5.10 2.88 11.64
C TYR A 171 4.13 3.92 11.06
N SER A 172 3.20 3.46 10.23
CA SER A 172 2.22 4.29 9.53
C SER A 172 0.90 3.54 9.35
N ARG A 173 -0.10 4.23 8.76
CA ARG A 173 -1.39 3.64 8.39
C ARG A 173 -1.21 2.37 7.56
N LEU A 174 -0.25 2.35 6.63
CA LEU A 174 0.10 1.20 5.81
C LEU A 174 0.48 -0.02 6.67
N SER A 175 1.27 0.19 7.74
CA SER A 175 1.69 -0.87 8.66
C SER A 175 0.48 -1.53 9.32
N VAL A 176 -0.38 -0.71 9.93
CA VAL A 176 -1.55 -1.20 10.68
C VAL A 176 -2.53 -1.91 9.75
N ASN A 177 -2.82 -1.30 8.60
CA ASN A 177 -3.70 -1.90 7.60
C ASN A 177 -3.14 -3.24 7.12
N ALA A 178 -1.90 -3.30 6.63
CA ALA A 178 -1.37 -4.52 6.07
C ALA A 178 -1.28 -5.66 7.11
N GLN A 179 -0.87 -5.34 8.35
CA GLN A 179 -0.77 -6.30 9.46
C GLN A 179 -2.14 -6.73 10.00
N MET A 180 -3.19 -5.92 9.82
CA MET A 180 -4.55 -6.28 10.20
C MET A 180 -5.06 -7.47 9.38
N TRP A 181 -4.85 -7.46 8.05
CA TRP A 181 -5.33 -8.53 7.16
C TRP A 181 -4.33 -9.63 6.84
N ALA A 182 -3.03 -9.44 7.10
CA ALA A 182 -2.02 -10.45 6.80
C ALA A 182 -0.89 -10.50 7.84
N LYS A 183 -0.21 -11.65 7.88
CA LYS A 183 1.11 -11.77 8.50
C LYS A 183 2.17 -11.40 7.48
N ILE A 184 3.06 -10.47 7.84
CA ILE A 184 4.11 -9.97 6.95
C ILE A 184 5.48 -10.24 7.58
N ASP A 185 6.31 -11.01 6.87
CA ASP A 185 7.65 -11.36 7.29
C ASP A 185 8.68 -10.84 6.27
N HIS A 186 9.78 -10.27 6.75
CA HIS A 186 10.91 -9.89 5.90
C HIS A 186 11.76 -11.12 5.57
N ILE A 187 11.97 -11.39 4.27
CA ILE A 187 12.69 -12.58 3.81
C ILE A 187 14.16 -12.28 3.56
N MET A 188 14.46 -11.30 2.70
CA MET A 188 15.84 -10.96 2.36
C MET A 188 15.98 -9.56 1.75
N LYS A 189 17.17 -8.98 1.89
CA LYS A 189 17.56 -7.73 1.22
C LYS A 189 18.10 -8.04 -0.17
N VAL A 190 17.81 -7.18 -1.14
CA VAL A 190 18.31 -7.28 -2.51
C VAL A 190 18.97 -5.97 -2.90
N GLY A 191 20.28 -6.00 -3.14
CA GLY A 191 21.04 -4.82 -3.53
C GLY A 191 20.73 -4.39 -4.97
N LYS A 192 20.78 -3.08 -5.25
CA LYS A 192 20.51 -2.48 -6.56
C LYS A 192 21.33 -3.06 -7.73
N ASN A 193 22.53 -3.56 -7.45
CA ASN A 193 23.42 -4.16 -8.46
C ASN A 193 22.89 -5.47 -9.04
N ASN A 194 21.84 -6.06 -8.45
CA ASN A 194 21.17 -7.27 -8.93
C ASN A 194 20.15 -6.99 -10.05
N PHE A 195 19.96 -5.72 -10.43
CA PHE A 195 19.00 -5.30 -11.44
C PHE A 195 19.69 -4.75 -12.70
N LYS A 196 18.95 -4.70 -13.80
CA LYS A 196 19.35 -4.03 -15.04
C LYS A 196 18.15 -3.28 -15.65
N PRO A 197 18.22 -1.95 -15.80
CA PRO A 197 19.22 -1.05 -15.20
C PRO A 197 19.13 -1.06 -13.66
N PRO A 198 20.20 -0.71 -12.93
CA PRO A 198 20.15 -0.61 -11.47
C PRO A 198 19.18 0.48 -11.00
N PRO A 199 18.30 0.24 -10.02
CA PRO A 199 17.51 1.28 -9.38
C PRO A 199 18.39 2.18 -8.50
N LEU A 200 17.85 3.33 -8.11
CA LEU A 200 18.52 4.28 -7.21
C LEU A 200 18.56 3.76 -5.76
N VAL A 201 17.56 2.98 -5.36
CA VAL A 201 17.34 2.50 -4.00
C VAL A 201 17.51 0.99 -3.89
N GLU A 202 17.69 0.49 -2.66
CA GLU A 202 17.70 -0.95 -2.39
C GLU A 202 16.29 -1.54 -2.39
N SER A 203 16.20 -2.86 -2.57
CA SER A 203 14.95 -3.61 -2.51
C SER A 203 14.94 -4.60 -1.35
N SER A 204 13.75 -5.06 -0.98
CA SER A 204 13.57 -6.13 0.00
C SER A 204 12.44 -7.05 -0.45
N VAL A 205 12.65 -8.35 -0.27
CA VAL A 205 11.64 -9.38 -0.50
C VAL A 205 10.92 -9.61 0.81
N ILE A 206 9.60 -9.54 0.77
CA ILE A 206 8.72 -9.85 1.87
C ILE A 206 7.86 -11.07 1.55
N ARG A 207 7.39 -11.73 2.60
CA ARG A 207 6.37 -12.77 2.54
C ARG A 207 5.12 -12.22 3.22
N MET A 208 4.02 -12.20 2.50
CA MET A 208 2.71 -11.80 3.00
C MET A 208 1.77 -12.99 2.95
N VAL A 209 1.21 -13.36 4.10
CA VAL A 209 0.26 -14.46 4.26
C VAL A 209 -1.07 -13.88 4.75
N PRO A 210 -2.11 -13.82 3.92
CA PRO A 210 -3.44 -13.38 4.34
C PRO A 210 -3.95 -14.20 5.53
N LYS A 211 -4.59 -13.53 6.51
CA LYS A 211 -5.20 -14.20 7.66
C LYS A 211 -6.47 -14.94 7.21
N VAL A 212 -6.57 -16.21 7.59
CA VAL A 212 -7.74 -17.06 7.33
C VAL A 212 -8.21 -17.66 8.67
N PRO A 213 -9.47 -17.43 9.09
CA PRO A 213 -10.51 -16.66 8.40
C PRO A 213 -10.17 -15.16 8.34
N ARG A 214 -10.70 -14.48 7.31
CA ARG A 214 -10.53 -13.03 7.17
C ARG A 214 -11.23 -12.32 8.34
N PRO A 215 -10.58 -11.33 8.99
CA PRO A 215 -11.23 -10.52 10.01
C PRO A 215 -12.52 -9.87 9.48
N GLN A 216 -13.62 -10.03 10.22
CA GLN A 216 -14.96 -9.56 9.84
C GLN A 216 -15.16 -8.10 10.23
N ILE A 217 -14.40 -7.21 9.60
CA ILE A 217 -14.41 -5.78 9.86
C ILE A 217 -14.58 -5.04 8.55
N ASN A 218 -15.43 -4.01 8.55
CA ASN A 218 -15.60 -3.15 7.39
C ASN A 218 -14.29 -2.40 7.11
N TYR A 219 -13.74 -2.64 5.92
CA TYR A 219 -12.48 -2.02 5.49
C TYR A 219 -12.59 -0.48 5.45
N GLU A 220 -13.71 0.05 4.98
CA GLU A 220 -13.90 1.50 4.82
C GLU A 220 -13.93 2.20 6.17
N GLU A 221 -14.65 1.65 7.15
CA GLU A 221 -14.67 2.20 8.51
C GLU A 221 -13.30 2.12 9.18
N TRP A 222 -12.62 0.98 9.01
CA TRP A 222 -11.29 0.78 9.57
C TRP A 222 -10.28 1.76 8.97
N ASP A 223 -10.23 1.89 7.64
CA ASP A 223 -9.31 2.81 6.98
C ASP A 223 -9.66 4.27 7.28
N GLY A 224 -10.95 4.62 7.38
CA GLY A 224 -11.42 5.95 7.78
C GLY A 224 -10.96 6.34 9.18
N LEU A 225 -11.09 5.42 10.16
CA LEU A 225 -10.57 5.61 11.51
C LEU A 225 -9.05 5.82 11.51
N LEU A 226 -8.31 4.95 10.82
CA LEU A 226 -6.85 5.04 10.77
C LEU A 226 -6.38 6.30 10.05
N ARG A 227 -7.08 6.73 8.99
CA ARG A 227 -6.79 7.99 8.30
C ARG A 227 -6.82 9.15 9.28
N ILE A 228 -7.86 9.26 10.10
CA ILE A 228 -7.96 10.30 11.15
C ILE A 228 -6.82 10.18 12.16
N ALA A 229 -6.54 8.97 12.66
CA ALA A 229 -5.53 8.76 13.69
C ALA A 229 -4.09 9.08 13.21
N PHE A 230 -3.77 8.76 11.95
CA PHE A 230 -2.43 8.87 11.41
C PHE A 230 -2.09 10.20 10.73
N VAL A 231 -3.07 11.10 10.49
CA VAL A 231 -2.80 12.46 9.96
C VAL A 231 -1.73 13.18 10.80
N ARG A 232 -1.79 13.06 12.12
CA ARG A 232 -0.78 13.58 13.06
C ARG A 232 -0.34 12.48 14.03
N LYS A 233 0.32 11.44 13.51
CA LYS A 233 0.68 10.23 14.28
C LYS A 233 1.46 10.46 15.59
N ASN A 234 2.13 11.62 15.74
CA ASN A 234 2.90 12.01 16.91
C ASN A 234 2.11 12.82 17.96
N LYS A 235 0.90 13.30 17.64
CA LYS A 235 0.00 13.97 18.59
C LYS A 235 -0.91 12.91 19.26
N THR A 236 -1.57 13.30 20.35
CA THR A 236 -2.48 12.42 21.09
C THR A 236 -3.75 12.15 20.26
N LEU A 237 -4.41 11.01 20.46
CA LEU A 237 -5.65 10.70 19.78
C LEU A 237 -6.71 11.75 20.09
N ARG A 238 -6.78 12.26 21.32
CA ARG A 238 -7.64 13.41 21.68
C ARG A 238 -7.42 14.60 20.74
N ALA A 239 -6.18 14.98 20.49
CA ALA A 239 -5.85 16.08 19.57
C ALA A 239 -6.17 15.74 18.11
N SER A 240 -6.00 14.49 17.68
CA SER A 240 -6.33 14.06 16.31
C SER A 240 -7.82 14.18 16.02
N PHE A 241 -8.69 13.71 16.93
CA PHE A 241 -10.14 13.69 16.73
C PHE A 241 -10.81 15.04 17.06
N ILE A 242 -10.52 15.62 18.23
CA ILE A 242 -11.22 16.83 18.72
C ILE A 242 -10.53 18.11 18.25
N GLY A 243 -9.20 18.07 18.10
CA GLY A 243 -8.40 19.24 17.77
C GLY A 243 -8.45 19.66 16.30
N THR A 244 -9.10 18.87 15.43
CA THR A 244 -9.20 19.16 13.99
C THR A 244 -10.65 19.46 13.59
N PRO A 245 -11.02 20.72 13.29
CA PRO A 245 -12.42 21.08 13.01
C PRO A 245 -13.03 20.34 11.81
N SER A 246 -12.24 20.08 10.76
CA SER A 246 -12.70 19.33 9.58
C SER A 246 -13.12 17.90 9.92
N ILE A 247 -12.40 17.24 10.83
CA ILE A 247 -12.70 15.87 11.28
C ILE A 247 -14.02 15.87 12.06
N MET A 248 -14.21 16.83 12.96
CA MET A 248 -15.47 16.96 13.69
C MET A 248 -16.68 17.18 12.77
N ASN A 249 -16.52 17.96 11.70
CA ASN A 249 -17.59 18.16 10.71
C ASN A 249 -17.94 16.86 9.96
N ILE A 250 -16.93 16.06 9.61
CA ILE A 250 -17.14 14.75 8.96
C ILE A 250 -17.88 13.81 9.91
N LEU A 251 -17.44 13.71 11.17
CA LEU A 251 -18.09 12.86 12.17
C LEU A 251 -19.53 13.31 12.46
N GLU A 252 -19.79 14.62 12.49
CA GLU A 252 -21.15 15.15 12.64
C GLU A 252 -22.04 14.76 11.45
N SER A 253 -21.55 14.91 10.22
CA SER A 253 -22.28 14.53 9.01
C SER A 253 -22.61 13.04 9.00
N ASN A 254 -21.64 12.19 9.34
CA ASN A 254 -21.82 10.75 9.42
C ASN A 254 -22.80 10.36 10.53
N TYR A 255 -22.70 11.00 11.70
CA TYR A 255 -23.61 10.78 12.82
C TYR A 255 -25.06 11.18 12.48
N ARG A 256 -25.27 12.32 11.81
CA ARG A 256 -26.59 12.74 11.31
C ARG A 256 -27.18 11.72 10.34
N THR A 257 -26.34 11.20 9.44
CA THR A 257 -26.75 10.18 8.45
C THR A 257 -27.15 8.88 9.14
N TRP A 258 -26.37 8.45 10.13
CA TRP A 258 -26.69 7.27 10.94
C TRP A 258 -27.98 7.44 11.73
N CYS A 259 -28.21 8.61 12.36
CA CYS A 259 -29.46 8.87 13.07
C CYS A 259 -30.66 8.83 12.13
N ALA A 260 -30.54 9.41 10.92
CA ALA A 260 -31.60 9.37 9.91
C ALA A 260 -31.90 7.94 9.42
N GLN A 261 -30.88 7.08 9.30
CA GLN A 261 -31.06 5.68 8.91
C GLN A 261 -31.70 4.81 10.01
N ASN A 262 -31.58 5.21 11.28
CA ASN A 262 -32.08 4.46 12.43
C ASN A 262 -33.33 5.11 13.06
N ASP A 263 -33.96 6.08 12.37
CA ASP A 263 -35.12 6.84 12.84
C ASP A 263 -34.93 7.49 14.22
N ILE A 264 -33.70 7.92 14.52
CA ILE A 264 -33.36 8.61 15.78
C ILE A 264 -33.56 10.12 15.56
N PRO A 265 -34.47 10.78 16.30
CA PRO A 265 -34.69 12.22 16.16
C PRO A 265 -33.45 12.99 16.64
N VAL A 266 -32.97 13.90 15.80
CA VAL A 266 -31.85 14.79 16.14
C VAL A 266 -32.40 16.18 16.35
N GLU A 267 -32.23 16.73 17.56
CA GLU A 267 -32.59 18.12 17.84
C GLU A 267 -31.56 19.06 17.21
N ASP A 268 -31.90 19.68 16.08
CA ASP A 268 -31.08 20.71 15.45
C ASP A 268 -31.49 22.09 16.01
N GLY A 269 -30.57 22.72 16.73
CA GLY A 269 -30.76 24.05 17.31
C GLY A 269 -29.43 24.67 17.73
N PRO A 270 -29.33 26.00 17.86
CA PRO A 270 -28.18 26.63 18.49
C PRO A 270 -28.10 26.21 19.97
N VAL A 271 -26.89 26.08 20.49
CA VAL A 271 -26.68 25.83 21.93
C VAL A 271 -27.28 27.00 22.71
N GLU A 272 -28.21 26.72 23.62
CA GLU A 272 -28.77 27.73 24.52
C GLU A 272 -27.73 28.04 25.59
N ASP A 273 -27.41 29.32 25.74
CA ASP A 273 -26.45 29.83 26.70
C ASP A 273 -27.00 29.65 28.12
N ALA A 274 -26.69 28.52 28.75
CA ALA A 274 -26.91 28.35 30.17
C ALA A 274 -25.89 29.22 30.90
N GLY A 275 -26.29 30.46 31.20
CA GLY A 275 -25.48 31.44 31.89
C GLY A 275 -24.82 30.84 33.14
N GLY A 276 -23.50 30.88 33.15
CA GLY A 276 -22.66 30.48 34.26
C GLY A 276 -21.21 30.52 33.85
N ASP A 277 -20.45 31.44 34.45
CA ASP A 277 -19.00 31.56 34.36
C ASP A 277 -18.30 30.18 34.42
N ALA A 278 -17.95 29.63 33.26
CA ALA A 278 -16.94 28.59 33.16
C ALA A 278 -15.67 29.27 32.65
N MET A 279 -14.78 29.52 33.60
CA MET A 279 -13.45 30.10 33.41
C MET A 279 -12.80 29.57 32.13
N ASP A 280 -12.41 30.53 31.31
CA ASP A 280 -11.38 30.42 30.28
C ASP A 280 -10.12 29.77 30.89
N MET A 281 -10.01 28.45 30.78
CA MET A 281 -8.76 27.73 31.01
C MET A 281 -7.91 27.96 29.78
N GLY A 282 -7.11 29.04 29.87
CA GLY A 282 -6.24 29.55 28.83
C GLY A 282 -5.56 28.45 28.02
N GLN A 283 -5.82 28.47 26.72
CA GLN A 283 -4.85 27.95 25.77
C GLN A 283 -3.64 28.87 25.84
N GLU A 284 -2.59 28.42 26.53
CA GLU A 284 -1.25 28.94 26.27
C GLU A 284 -1.01 28.84 24.76
N GLU A 285 -0.89 30.00 24.12
CA GLU A 285 -0.33 30.14 22.79
C GLU A 285 1.12 29.63 22.85
N ALA A 286 1.28 28.32 22.65
CA ALA A 286 2.49 27.83 22.03
C ALA A 286 2.42 28.28 20.57
N ALA A 287 2.95 29.47 20.31
CA ALA A 287 3.42 29.87 19.00
C ALA A 287 4.53 28.90 18.57
N GLU A 288 4.16 27.68 18.18
CA GLU A 288 5.02 26.81 17.40
C GLU A 288 4.84 27.21 15.94
N GLU A 289 5.95 27.60 15.33
CA GLU A 289 6.08 27.89 13.90
C GLU A 289 5.35 26.82 13.06
N PRO A 290 4.81 27.19 11.88
CA PRO A 290 4.27 26.20 10.97
C PRO A 290 5.43 25.29 10.55
N ASP A 291 5.53 24.11 11.17
CA ASP A 291 6.34 23.03 10.64
C ASP A 291 5.67 22.62 9.32
N GLU A 292 6.18 23.19 8.22
CA GLU A 292 5.91 22.82 6.84
C GLU A 292 6.44 21.41 6.56
N THR A 293 5.96 20.43 7.31
CA THR A 293 6.00 19.02 6.95
C THR A 293 4.65 18.41 7.31
N MET A 294 3.64 18.72 6.47
CA MET A 294 2.56 17.77 6.30
C MET A 294 3.19 16.48 5.78
N ASP A 295 3.41 15.49 6.65
CA ASP A 295 3.57 14.09 6.27
C ASP A 295 2.22 13.60 5.70
N MET A 296 1.72 14.24 4.65
CA MET A 296 0.70 13.69 3.79
C MET A 296 1.38 12.58 3.01
N ASP A 297 1.18 11.34 3.47
CA ASP A 297 1.39 10.13 2.67
C ASP A 297 0.40 10.16 1.49
N ASP A 298 0.69 10.99 0.49
CA ASP A 298 -0.07 11.08 -0.77
C ASP A 298 0.07 9.78 -1.61
N ASP A 299 0.93 8.85 -1.20
CA ASP A 299 1.19 7.60 -1.91
C ASP A 299 0.26 6.42 -1.51
N ASP A 300 -0.56 6.55 -0.47
CA ASP A 300 -1.32 5.41 0.10
C ASP A 300 -2.81 5.38 -0.30
N VAL A 301 -3.17 5.93 -1.46
CA VAL A 301 -4.54 5.89 -2.00
C VAL A 301 -4.50 5.67 -3.52
N PRO A 302 -5.22 4.69 -4.10
CA PRO A 302 -5.32 4.56 -5.55
C PRO A 302 -5.91 5.83 -6.18
N ASP A 303 -5.47 6.25 -7.37
CA ASP A 303 -5.91 7.50 -8.01
C ASP A 303 -7.44 7.59 -8.20
N PHE A 304 -8.10 6.45 -8.37
CA PHE A 304 -9.56 6.31 -8.37
C PHE A 304 -10.23 6.88 -7.11
N PHE A 305 -9.59 6.76 -5.96
CA PHE A 305 -10.04 7.29 -4.67
C PHE A 305 -9.44 8.67 -4.33
N LYS A 306 -8.51 9.19 -5.14
CA LYS A 306 -7.94 10.54 -4.93
C LYS A 306 -8.77 11.60 -5.61
N GLU A 307 -9.23 11.37 -6.84
CA GLU A 307 -9.95 12.39 -7.61
C GLU A 307 -11.31 12.74 -7.00
N GLU A 308 -12.07 11.76 -6.52
CA GLU A 308 -13.39 11.99 -5.93
C GLU A 308 -13.30 12.60 -4.51
N THR A 309 -12.31 12.17 -3.72
CA THR A 309 -12.12 12.58 -2.33
C THR A 309 -11.40 13.91 -2.21
N ASN A 310 -10.38 14.18 -3.04
CA ASN A 310 -9.68 15.47 -3.06
C ASN A 310 -10.52 16.56 -3.71
N ALA A 311 -11.34 16.26 -4.73
CA ALA A 311 -12.30 17.23 -5.26
C ALA A 311 -13.33 17.64 -4.19
N ARG A 312 -13.88 16.67 -3.44
CA ARG A 312 -14.78 16.94 -2.30
C ARG A 312 -14.10 17.69 -1.15
N LEU A 313 -12.88 17.32 -0.76
CA LEU A 313 -12.12 18.00 0.29
C LEU A 313 -11.68 19.41 -0.12
N GLN A 314 -11.16 19.61 -1.33
CA GLN A 314 -10.70 20.92 -1.80
C GLN A 314 -11.87 21.89 -2.05
N GLN A 315 -13.03 21.38 -2.48
CA GLN A 315 -14.25 22.19 -2.59
C GLN A 315 -14.82 22.55 -1.22
N ALA A 316 -14.67 21.67 -0.21
CA ALA A 316 -15.02 21.98 1.18
C ALA A 316 -14.04 22.96 1.86
N LEU A 317 -12.76 22.94 1.49
CA LEU A 317 -11.72 23.84 2.05
C LEU A 317 -11.75 25.25 1.44
N LYS A 318 -12.25 25.43 0.21
CA LYS A 318 -12.33 26.74 -0.46
C LYS A 318 -13.48 27.63 0.02
N ASN A 319 -14.48 27.08 0.71
CA ASN A 319 -15.61 27.82 1.25
C ASN A 319 -15.62 27.74 2.79
N GLN A 320 -14.73 28.48 3.45
CA GLN A 320 -14.88 28.75 4.88
C GLN A 320 -15.71 30.02 5.09
N PRO A 321 -16.98 29.94 5.51
CA PRO A 321 -17.64 31.10 6.08
C PRO A 321 -17.12 31.31 7.51
N ALA A 322 -17.18 32.57 7.95
CA ALA A 322 -16.84 32.99 9.30
C ALA A 322 -17.50 32.10 10.38
N ARG A 323 -16.74 31.88 11.47
CA ARG A 323 -17.05 31.13 12.70
C ARG A 323 -18.57 31.06 13.00
N LYS A 324 -19.24 30.02 12.50
CA LYS A 324 -20.64 29.74 12.87
C LYS A 324 -20.70 29.29 14.33
N LYS A 325 -21.65 29.83 15.10
CA LYS A 325 -22.01 29.31 16.42
C LYS A 325 -22.27 27.81 16.31
N ARG A 326 -21.73 27.02 17.24
CA ARG A 326 -21.85 25.56 17.19
C ARG A 326 -23.29 25.13 17.40
N GLY A 327 -23.75 24.13 16.64
CA GLY A 327 -25.06 23.52 16.83
C GLY A 327 -25.02 22.47 17.95
N LYS A 328 -26.18 22.19 18.56
CA LYS A 328 -26.36 21.18 19.61
C LYS A 328 -25.82 19.78 19.21
N VAL A 329 -25.98 19.40 17.94
CA VAL A 329 -25.49 18.12 17.40
C VAL A 329 -23.97 18.04 17.38
N ALA A 330 -23.29 19.12 17.00
CA ALA A 330 -21.82 19.18 16.95
C ALA A 330 -21.20 19.02 18.36
N GLU A 331 -21.88 19.57 19.37
CA GLU A 331 -21.48 19.44 20.77
C GLU A 331 -21.76 18.02 21.30
N LEU A 332 -22.93 17.45 20.99
CA LEU A 332 -23.25 16.06 21.32
C LEU A 332 -22.23 15.07 20.73
N VAL A 333 -21.88 15.22 19.45
CA VAL A 333 -20.88 14.37 18.79
C VAL A 333 -19.52 14.53 19.45
N ARG A 334 -19.12 15.76 19.80
CA ARG A 334 -17.87 16.02 20.51
C ARG A 334 -17.84 15.33 21.87
N GLU A 335 -18.92 15.43 22.64
CA GLU A 335 -19.00 14.79 23.95
C GLU A 335 -18.98 13.26 23.84
N LYS A 336 -19.68 12.69 22.85
CA LYS A 336 -19.59 11.26 22.53
C LYS A 336 -18.16 10.83 22.18
N VAL A 337 -17.46 11.59 21.33
CA VAL A 337 -16.06 11.33 20.99
C VAL A 337 -15.16 11.39 22.23
N ARG A 338 -15.39 12.36 23.11
CA ARG A 338 -14.66 12.49 24.37
C ARG A 338 -14.87 11.27 25.28
N GLN A 339 -16.12 10.86 25.49
CA GLN A 339 -16.46 9.69 26.30
C GLN A 339 -15.83 8.41 25.76
N VAL A 340 -15.83 8.20 24.44
CA VAL A 340 -15.18 7.04 23.81
C VAL A 340 -13.67 7.04 24.09
N LEU A 341 -13.01 8.19 23.92
CA LEU A 341 -11.55 8.30 24.07
C LEU A 341 -11.08 8.23 25.53
N GLU A 342 -11.79 8.90 26.44
CA GLU A 342 -11.41 9.07 27.84
C GLU A 342 -11.97 7.94 28.72
N ASP A 343 -13.28 7.68 28.66
CA ASP A 343 -13.99 6.81 29.61
C ASP A 343 -13.99 5.34 29.19
N GLU A 344 -14.25 5.04 27.90
CA GLU A 344 -14.43 3.65 27.45
C GLU A 344 -13.11 3.00 27.01
N THR A 345 -12.30 3.73 26.24
CA THR A 345 -11.08 3.16 25.66
C THR A 345 -9.84 3.44 26.50
N GLY A 346 -9.77 4.60 27.18
CA GLY A 346 -8.59 5.07 27.90
C GLY A 346 -7.42 5.41 26.97
N LEU A 347 -7.72 5.73 25.69
CA LEU A 347 -6.72 5.96 24.65
C LEU A 347 -6.52 7.46 24.33
N ALA A 348 -7.23 8.37 25.00
CA ALA A 348 -7.18 9.81 24.75
C ALA A 348 -5.75 10.39 24.68
N GLU A 349 -4.90 10.04 25.64
CA GLU A 349 -3.51 10.54 25.75
C GLU A 349 -2.49 9.68 24.98
N LYS A 350 -2.91 8.54 24.41
CA LYS A 350 -2.04 7.74 23.56
C LYS A 350 -1.85 8.41 22.20
N ARG A 351 -0.72 8.11 21.57
CA ARG A 351 -0.38 8.57 20.23
C ARG A 351 -0.58 7.41 19.26
N ALA A 352 -1.12 7.69 18.07
CA ALA A 352 -1.38 6.65 17.07
C ALA A 352 -0.13 5.81 16.74
N ARG A 353 1.06 6.44 16.74
CA ARG A 353 2.32 5.72 16.50
C ARG A 353 2.65 4.61 17.51
N MET A 354 2.07 4.66 18.71
CA MET A 354 2.31 3.70 19.79
C MET A 354 1.20 2.66 19.90
N CYS A 355 0.11 2.84 19.14
CA CYS A 355 -1.06 1.98 19.26
C CYS A 355 -0.92 0.75 18.38
N ASP A 356 -1.36 -0.41 18.87
CA ASP A 356 -1.42 -1.65 18.10
C ASP A 356 -2.78 -1.85 17.40
N GLU A 357 -2.95 -2.92 16.61
CA GLU A 357 -4.21 -3.18 15.92
C GLU A 357 -5.36 -3.42 16.90
N ASN A 358 -5.11 -4.01 18.07
CA ASN A 358 -6.15 -4.30 19.06
C ASN A 358 -6.72 -3.03 19.68
N GLU A 359 -5.87 -2.03 19.93
CA GLU A 359 -6.28 -0.73 20.43
C GLU A 359 -7.13 0.03 19.41
N PHE A 360 -6.76 -0.03 18.13
CA PHE A 360 -7.62 0.52 17.07
C PHE A 360 -8.94 -0.24 16.93
N LEU A 361 -8.96 -1.56 17.14
CA LEU A 361 -10.19 -2.34 17.16
C LEU A 361 -11.10 -1.96 18.32
N LYS A 362 -10.54 -1.81 19.53
CA LYS A 362 -11.26 -1.35 20.70
C LYS A 362 -11.86 0.03 20.45
N LEU A 363 -11.09 0.91 19.81
CA LEU A 363 -11.51 2.26 19.46
C LEU A 363 -12.65 2.25 18.42
N LEU A 364 -12.50 1.49 17.34
CA LEU A 364 -13.53 1.36 16.31
C LEU A 364 -14.84 0.82 16.90
N TRP A 365 -14.74 -0.23 17.69
CA TRP A 365 -15.91 -0.84 18.34
C TRP A 365 -16.64 0.15 19.23
N ALA A 366 -15.92 0.90 20.08
CA ALA A 366 -16.50 1.88 20.99
C ALA A 366 -17.17 3.05 20.24
N PHE A 367 -16.57 3.53 19.15
CA PHE A 367 -17.21 4.53 18.28
C PHE A 367 -18.51 4.03 17.66
N ASN A 368 -18.49 2.81 17.10
CA ASN A 368 -19.66 2.20 16.48
C ASN A 368 -20.79 1.98 17.50
N GLN A 369 -20.49 1.64 18.76
CA GLN A 369 -21.50 1.54 19.84
C GLN A 369 -22.20 2.88 20.12
N LYS A 370 -21.53 4.02 19.88
CA LYS A 370 -22.12 5.36 20.04
C LYS A 370 -22.81 5.89 18.78
N GLY A 371 -22.84 5.10 17.70
CA GLY A 371 -23.38 5.47 16.39
C GLY A 371 -22.45 6.38 15.58
N ILE A 372 -21.15 6.41 15.91
CA ILE A 372 -20.15 7.19 15.16
C ILE A 372 -19.47 6.25 14.16
N HIS A 373 -19.65 6.52 12.88
CA HIS A 373 -19.12 5.73 11.76
C HIS A 373 -18.14 6.56 10.91
N PHE A 374 -17.20 5.88 10.26
CA PHE A 374 -16.06 6.48 9.55
C PHE A 374 -16.09 6.32 8.02
N ASN A 375 -17.18 5.76 7.48
CA ASN A 375 -17.41 5.58 6.05
C ASN A 375 -18.09 6.78 5.39
#